data_AF-A0A1I5A664-F1
#
_entry.id   AF-A0A1I5A664-F1
#
_cell.length_a   1.000
_cell.length_b   1.000
_cell.length_c   1.000
_cell.angle_alpha   90.00
_cell.angle_beta   90.00
_cell.angle_gamma   90.00
#
_symmetry.space_group_name_H-M   'P 1'
#
loop_
_entity.id
_entity.type
_entity.pdbx_description
1 polymer ?
#
loop_
_entity_poly.entity_id
_entity_poly.type
_entity_poly.pdbx_seq_one_letter_code
_entity_poly.pdbx_strand_id
1 'polypeptide(L)'
;MTNLIKENKFEDLKEILKNSTEFQIHTYLLDILNYKTVEIDAESFSAKRYQEEFLEGLTIFEALKESDIDKIQLTNFLNILIELGFKMGGFIQLMAQTAMNKGVYLSDIEDLYKVNPIIRQKLQEFIEHLKNFENQDKSIANLSATKAQISNSIGNLLQKHEIGEDMLQFAQSYEKVEQTEMAARIYQGIMNDFESESVKSSSGLFPEISYVDDRPEDEINIFETAKTNFERLTGQIVQEPKRVHINESKKAKEIVAEMEKSVKQTENENESGFLNKLKRLFKKN
;
A
#
# COMPACT_ATOMS: atom_id res chain seq x y z
N MET A 1 30.36 4.29 1.75
CA MET A 1 30.16 3.21 0.78
C MET A 1 29.82 3.75 -0.61
N THR A 2 28.71 4.48 -0.74
CA THR A 2 28.24 5.12 -1.99
C THR A 2 29.29 5.94 -2.75
N ASN A 3 30.16 6.70 -2.06
CA ASN A 3 31.25 7.42 -2.73
C ASN A 3 32.24 6.49 -3.44
N LEU A 4 32.58 5.35 -2.83
CA LEU A 4 33.47 4.38 -3.48
C LEU A 4 32.82 3.74 -4.70
N ILE A 5 31.51 3.49 -4.65
CA ILE A 5 30.74 3.01 -5.80
C ILE A 5 30.79 4.05 -6.93
N LYS A 6 30.49 5.31 -6.64
CA LYS A 6 30.50 6.41 -7.62
C LYS A 6 31.88 6.70 -8.21
N GLU A 7 32.94 6.45 -7.45
CA GLU A 7 34.34 6.57 -7.89
C GLU A 7 34.87 5.28 -8.53
N ASN A 8 34.03 4.25 -8.72
CA ASN A 8 34.38 2.94 -9.28
C ASN A 8 35.51 2.21 -8.52
N LYS A 9 35.66 2.48 -7.23
CA LYS A 9 36.67 1.87 -6.33
C LYS A 9 36.14 0.56 -5.73
N PHE A 10 35.84 -0.42 -6.58
CA PHE A 10 35.20 -1.67 -6.14
C PHE A 10 36.10 -2.55 -5.25
N GLU A 11 37.43 -2.51 -5.39
CA GLU A 11 38.32 -3.26 -4.49
C GLU A 11 38.34 -2.66 -3.08
N ASP A 12 38.40 -1.33 -2.95
CA ASP A 12 38.29 -0.65 -1.65
C ASP A 12 36.91 -0.90 -1.02
N LEU A 13 35.86 -0.91 -1.84
CA LEU A 13 34.50 -1.24 -1.42
C LEU A 13 34.43 -2.66 -0.85
N LYS A 14 35.03 -3.65 -1.51
CA LYS A 14 35.07 -5.04 -1.01
C LYS A 14 35.73 -5.14 0.35
N GLU A 15 36.82 -4.40 0.60
CA GLU A 15 37.50 -4.38 1.90
C GLU A 15 36.61 -3.81 3.02
N ILE A 16 35.83 -2.76 2.73
CA ILE A 16 34.86 -2.23 3.69
C ILE A 16 33.73 -3.23 3.94
N LEU A 17 33.19 -3.84 2.87
CA LEU A 17 32.08 -4.77 2.97
C LEU A 17 32.42 -6.04 3.77
N LYS A 18 33.67 -6.55 3.68
CA LYS A 18 34.13 -7.70 4.49
C LYS A 18 33.97 -7.49 5.99
N ASN A 19 34.08 -6.23 6.43
CA ASN A 19 34.00 -5.86 7.84
C ASN A 19 32.62 -5.31 8.23
N SER A 20 31.71 -5.18 7.26
CA SER A 20 30.36 -4.71 7.50
C SER A 20 29.47 -5.84 7.99
N THR A 21 29.13 -5.82 9.27
CA THR A 21 28.20 -6.78 9.89
C THR A 21 26.81 -6.19 10.13
N GLU A 22 26.62 -4.91 9.81
CA GLU A 22 25.39 -4.22 10.15
C GLU A 22 24.24 -4.67 9.24
N PHE A 23 24.39 -4.68 7.92
CA PHE A 23 23.30 -5.03 7.01
C PHE A 23 23.63 -6.28 6.19
N GLN A 24 22.65 -7.17 6.05
CA GLN A 24 22.79 -8.35 5.19
C GLN A 24 22.96 -7.95 3.72
N ILE A 25 22.32 -6.87 3.28
CA ILE A 25 22.46 -6.38 1.91
C ILE A 25 23.92 -6.08 1.54
N HIS A 26 24.77 -5.74 2.53
CA HIS A 26 26.21 -5.54 2.32
C HIS A 26 26.93 -6.86 2.04
N THR A 27 26.57 -7.93 2.73
CA THR A 27 27.10 -9.29 2.47
C THR A 27 26.75 -9.72 1.04
N TYR A 28 25.51 -9.50 0.62
CA TYR A 28 25.09 -9.84 -0.73
C TYR A 28 25.76 -8.99 -1.81
N LEU A 29 25.96 -7.68 -1.56
CA LEU A 29 26.75 -6.85 -2.45
C LEU A 29 28.18 -7.39 -2.60
N LEU A 30 28.83 -7.77 -1.50
CA LEU A 30 30.17 -8.34 -1.53
C LEU A 30 30.23 -9.64 -2.36
N ASP A 31 29.25 -10.53 -2.18
CA ASP A 31 29.20 -11.77 -2.93
C ASP A 31 28.97 -11.52 -4.44
N ILE A 32 28.09 -10.58 -4.80
CA ILE A 32 27.88 -10.14 -6.18
C ILE A 32 29.17 -9.58 -6.80
N LEU A 33 29.87 -8.69 -6.08
CA LEU A 33 31.13 -8.10 -6.53
C LEU A 33 32.25 -9.15 -6.71
N ASN A 34 32.10 -10.32 -6.09
CA ASN A 34 32.99 -11.48 -6.24
C ASN A 34 32.44 -12.55 -7.20
N TYR A 35 31.42 -12.21 -8.00
CA TYR A 35 30.79 -13.11 -8.99
C TYR A 35 30.26 -14.41 -8.39
N LYS A 36 29.83 -14.38 -7.13
CA LYS A 36 29.13 -15.51 -6.51
C LYS A 36 27.63 -15.39 -6.77
N THR A 37 26.99 -16.53 -6.94
CA THR A 37 25.52 -16.62 -6.94
C THR A 37 25.01 -16.34 -5.54
N VAL A 38 24.02 -15.46 -5.43
CA VAL A 38 23.30 -15.19 -4.20
C VAL A 38 21.89 -15.75 -4.34
N GLU A 39 21.51 -16.61 -3.41
CA GLU A 39 20.14 -17.09 -3.28
C GLU A 39 19.50 -16.46 -2.05
N ILE A 40 18.29 -15.92 -2.22
CA ILE A 40 17.50 -15.39 -1.11
C ILE A 40 16.50 -16.46 -0.70
N ASP A 41 16.64 -16.95 0.51
CA ASP A 41 15.71 -17.87 1.16
C ASP A 41 14.87 -17.16 2.25
N ALA A 42 14.14 -17.94 3.05
CA ALA A 42 13.29 -17.41 4.12
C ALA A 42 14.07 -16.77 5.29
N GLU A 43 15.30 -17.22 5.54
CA GLU A 43 16.12 -16.80 6.69
C GLU A 43 17.15 -15.72 6.33
N SER A 44 17.30 -15.46 5.04
CA SER A 44 18.26 -14.54 4.43
C SER A 44 18.27 -13.15 5.05
N PHE A 45 17.13 -12.59 5.41
CA PHE A 45 17.04 -11.25 6.00
C PHE A 45 16.28 -11.31 7.33
N SER A 46 16.75 -10.55 8.33
CA SER A 46 16.02 -10.40 9.59
C SER A 46 14.73 -9.60 9.40
N ALA A 47 13.58 -10.19 9.74
CA ALA A 47 12.28 -9.53 9.58
C ALA A 47 12.16 -8.20 10.34
N LYS A 48 12.91 -8.06 11.45
CA LYS A 48 12.98 -6.81 12.22
C LYS A 48 13.67 -5.67 11.47
N ARG A 49 14.38 -5.98 10.38
CA ARG A 49 15.23 -5.03 9.65
C ARG A 49 14.88 -4.87 8.18
N TYR A 50 13.79 -5.49 7.70
CA TYR A 50 13.43 -5.44 6.27
C TYR A 50 13.35 -4.01 5.72
N GLN A 51 12.83 -3.07 6.50
CA GLN A 51 12.71 -1.67 6.09
C GLN A 51 14.09 -1.01 5.95
N GLU A 52 14.96 -1.17 6.95
CA GLU A 52 16.30 -0.58 6.94
C GLU A 52 17.20 -1.23 5.88
N GLU A 53 17.13 -2.56 5.72
CA GLU A 53 17.82 -3.29 4.63
C GLU A 53 17.37 -2.81 3.26
N PHE A 54 16.06 -2.56 3.06
CA PHE A 54 15.53 -2.08 1.78
C PHE A 54 15.99 -0.65 1.50
N LEU A 55 15.98 0.23 2.50
CA LEU A 55 16.41 1.62 2.36
C LEU A 55 17.92 1.74 2.06
N GLU A 56 18.75 0.96 2.75
CA GLU A 56 20.19 0.89 2.48
C GLU A 56 20.43 0.29 1.09
N GLY A 57 19.75 -0.80 0.76
CA GLY A 57 19.82 -1.45 -0.54
C GLY A 57 19.45 -0.53 -1.69
N LEU A 58 18.39 0.26 -1.55
CA LEU A 58 17.98 1.23 -2.56
C LEU A 58 19.04 2.34 -2.74
N THR A 59 19.61 2.84 -1.64
CA THR A 59 20.69 3.83 -1.67
C THR A 59 21.93 3.30 -2.38
N ILE A 60 22.27 2.03 -2.15
CA ILE A 60 23.36 1.34 -2.85
C ILE A 60 23.03 1.19 -4.33
N PHE A 61 21.84 0.69 -4.67
CA PHE A 61 21.39 0.50 -6.05
C PHE A 61 21.46 1.81 -6.86
N GLU A 62 21.02 2.91 -6.27
CA GLU A 62 21.10 4.23 -6.89
C GLU A 62 22.53 4.70 -7.16
N ALA A 63 23.50 4.27 -6.35
CA ALA A 63 24.91 4.51 -6.65
C ALA A 63 25.44 3.55 -7.72
N LEU A 64 25.04 2.28 -7.69
CA LEU A 64 25.50 1.26 -8.62
C LEU A 64 25.04 1.52 -10.05
N LYS A 65 23.81 1.99 -10.26
CA LYS A 65 23.27 2.29 -11.60
C LYS A 65 24.06 3.36 -12.36
N GLU A 66 24.76 4.25 -11.63
CA GLU A 66 25.59 5.33 -12.18
C GLU A 66 27.08 4.95 -12.24
N SER A 67 27.44 3.73 -11.85
CA SER A 67 28.83 3.24 -11.78
C SER A 67 29.17 2.32 -12.96
N ASP A 68 30.45 2.00 -13.10
CA ASP A 68 30.98 1.08 -14.12
C ASP A 68 30.80 -0.41 -13.74
N ILE A 69 29.88 -0.72 -12.82
CA ILE A 69 29.59 -2.10 -12.43
C ILE A 69 29.11 -2.92 -13.63
N ASP A 70 29.47 -4.20 -13.66
CA ASP A 70 28.98 -5.12 -14.68
C ASP A 70 27.44 -5.23 -14.65
N LYS A 71 26.82 -5.30 -15.83
CA LYS A 71 25.36 -5.36 -15.97
C LYS A 71 24.78 -6.59 -15.28
N ILE A 72 25.45 -7.74 -15.34
CA ILE A 72 24.96 -8.95 -14.68
C ILE A 72 24.98 -8.77 -13.16
N GLN A 73 26.05 -8.16 -12.62
CA GLN A 73 26.14 -7.84 -11.21
C GLN A 73 25.04 -6.85 -10.76
N LEU A 74 24.78 -5.81 -11.56
CA LEU A 74 23.70 -4.86 -11.29
C LEU A 74 22.32 -5.55 -11.31
N THR A 75 22.06 -6.43 -12.29
CA THR A 75 20.82 -7.20 -12.37
C THR A 75 20.67 -8.15 -11.18
N ASN A 76 21.75 -8.80 -10.72
CA ASN A 76 21.70 -9.63 -9.52
C ASN A 76 21.33 -8.81 -8.28
N PHE A 77 21.94 -7.63 -8.11
CA PHE A 77 21.61 -6.75 -6.99
C PHE A 77 20.16 -6.24 -7.07
N LEU A 78 19.69 -5.91 -8.28
CA LEU A 78 18.31 -5.51 -8.54
C LEU A 78 17.32 -6.60 -8.11
N ASN A 79 17.56 -7.85 -8.48
CA ASN A 79 16.72 -8.99 -8.12
C ASN A 79 16.66 -9.18 -6.60
N ILE A 80 17.78 -8.98 -5.90
CA ILE A 80 17.83 -9.03 -4.45
C ILE A 80 16.91 -7.97 -3.82
N LEU A 81 16.96 -6.75 -4.34
CA LEU A 81 16.16 -5.64 -3.82
C LEU A 81 14.66 -5.84 -4.10
N ILE A 82 14.30 -6.44 -5.25
CA ILE A 82 12.92 -6.86 -5.57
C ILE A 82 12.40 -7.86 -4.53
N GLU A 83 13.15 -8.94 -4.29
CA GLU A 83 12.77 -9.97 -3.31
C GLU A 83 12.67 -9.43 -1.88
N LEU A 84 13.59 -8.54 -1.50
CA LEU A 84 13.54 -7.85 -0.21
C LEU A 84 12.28 -6.98 -0.08
N GLY A 85 11.90 -6.27 -1.15
CA GLY A 85 10.65 -5.54 -1.22
C GLY A 85 9.44 -6.43 -0.94
N PHE A 86 9.38 -7.63 -1.55
CA PHE A 86 8.29 -8.58 -1.33
C PHE A 86 8.25 -9.11 0.11
N LYS A 87 9.40 -9.50 0.67
CA LYS A 87 9.47 -9.97 2.06
C LYS A 87 9.04 -8.90 3.05
N MET A 88 9.47 -7.66 2.82
CA MET A 88 9.06 -6.50 3.61
C MET A 88 7.54 -6.31 3.58
N GLY A 89 6.94 -6.31 2.39
CA GLY A 89 5.49 -6.17 2.20
C GLY A 89 4.70 -7.26 2.90
N GLY A 90 5.05 -8.51 2.65
CA GLY A 90 4.38 -9.66 3.26
C GLY A 90 4.48 -9.67 4.79
N PHE A 91 5.63 -9.26 5.34
CA PHE A 91 5.80 -9.15 6.79
C PHE A 91 4.94 -8.02 7.38
N ILE A 92 4.93 -6.83 6.78
CA ILE A 92 4.08 -5.71 7.23
C ILE A 92 2.61 -6.13 7.21
N GLN A 93 2.16 -6.77 6.14
CA GLN A 93 0.79 -7.26 6.02
C GLN A 93 0.45 -8.28 7.11
N LEU A 94 1.33 -9.24 7.38
CA LEU A 94 1.15 -10.23 8.44
C LEU A 94 1.04 -9.57 9.82
N MET A 95 1.90 -8.60 10.11
CA MET A 95 1.88 -7.85 11.36
C MET A 95 0.59 -7.05 11.50
N ALA A 96 0.12 -6.40 10.42
CA ALA A 96 -1.12 -5.65 10.42
C ALA A 96 -2.36 -6.53 10.57
N GLN A 97 -2.42 -7.67 9.90
CA GLN A 97 -3.49 -8.65 10.11
C GLN A 97 -3.49 -9.18 11.54
N THR A 98 -2.32 -9.42 12.11
CA THR A 98 -2.19 -9.88 13.51
C THR A 98 -2.68 -8.82 14.50
N ALA A 99 -2.40 -7.54 14.24
CA ALA A 99 -2.91 -6.41 15.03
C ALA A 99 -4.44 -6.29 14.88
N MET A 100 -4.94 -6.33 13.64
CA MET A 100 -6.37 -6.21 13.34
C MET A 100 -7.21 -7.35 13.92
N ASN A 101 -6.67 -8.57 13.96
CA ASN A 101 -7.32 -9.70 14.64
C ASN A 101 -7.50 -9.47 16.14
N LYS A 102 -6.78 -8.51 16.72
CA LYS A 102 -6.94 -8.05 18.10
C LYS A 102 -7.75 -6.76 18.22
N GLY A 103 -8.31 -6.26 17.11
CA GLY A 103 -9.14 -5.06 17.04
C GLY A 103 -8.38 -3.74 17.11
N VAL A 104 -7.08 -3.73 16.77
CA VAL A 104 -6.23 -2.53 16.81
C VAL A 104 -5.44 -2.37 15.51
N TYR A 105 -5.10 -1.13 15.15
CA TYR A 105 -4.22 -0.87 14.01
C TYR A 105 -2.76 -1.19 14.37
N LEU A 106 -1.96 -1.61 13.38
CA LEU A 106 -0.53 -1.87 13.58
C LEU A 106 0.22 -0.63 14.07
N SER A 107 -0.13 0.53 13.52
CA SER A 107 0.45 1.83 13.90
C SER A 107 0.26 2.19 15.37
N ASP A 108 -0.75 1.61 16.02
CA ASP A 108 -1.13 1.96 17.39
C ASP A 108 -0.38 1.10 18.42
N ILE A 109 0.43 0.14 17.96
CA ILE A 109 1.21 -0.76 18.81
C ILE A 109 2.69 -0.34 18.76
N GLU A 110 3.08 0.57 19.66
CA GLU A 110 4.44 1.17 19.68
C GLU A 110 5.57 0.13 19.74
N ASP A 111 5.41 -0.93 20.53
CA ASP A 111 6.47 -1.92 20.81
C ASP A 111 6.52 -3.10 19.83
N LEU A 112 5.62 -3.17 18.84
CA LEU A 112 5.51 -4.36 17.98
C LEU A 112 6.31 -4.20 16.68
N TYR A 113 5.90 -3.27 15.82
CA TYR A 113 6.56 -2.99 14.56
C TYR A 113 6.07 -1.66 13.98
N LYS A 114 6.93 -0.65 13.97
CA LYS A 114 6.60 0.66 13.39
C LYS A 114 6.96 0.68 11.91
N VAL A 115 5.94 0.80 11.06
CA VAL A 115 6.16 1.05 9.63
C VAL A 115 6.70 2.46 9.46
N ASN A 116 7.88 2.58 8.85
CA ASN A 116 8.49 3.83 8.48
C ASN A 116 7.69 4.45 7.32
N PRO A 117 7.15 5.67 7.49
CA PRO A 117 6.27 6.28 6.49
C PRO A 117 6.95 6.52 5.14
N ILE A 118 8.29 6.60 5.11
CA ILE A 118 9.06 6.85 3.88
C ILE A 118 9.08 5.60 2.97
N ILE A 119 8.82 4.40 3.49
CA ILE A 119 8.90 3.15 2.72
C ILE A 119 7.98 3.16 1.50
N ARG A 120 6.75 3.69 1.64
CA ARG A 120 5.80 3.79 0.53
C ARG A 120 6.37 4.63 -0.62
N GLN A 121 6.96 5.78 -0.29
CA GLN A 121 7.61 6.65 -1.27
C GLN A 121 8.83 5.96 -1.91
N LYS A 122 9.66 5.29 -1.11
CA LYS A 122 10.88 4.62 -1.60
C LYS A 122 10.56 3.42 -2.48
N LEU A 123 9.48 2.69 -2.21
CA LEU A 123 8.94 1.68 -3.12
C LEU A 123 8.49 2.30 -4.45
N GLN A 124 7.82 3.45 -4.41
CA GLN A 124 7.43 4.16 -5.63
C GLN A 124 8.65 4.59 -6.46
N GLU A 125 9.67 5.17 -5.82
CA GLU A 125 10.93 5.53 -6.47
C GLU A 125 11.62 4.31 -7.11
N PHE A 126 11.64 3.18 -6.40
CA PHE A 126 12.19 1.94 -6.92
C PHE A 126 11.39 1.37 -8.11
N ILE A 127 10.06 1.42 -8.07
CA ILE A 127 9.19 1.06 -9.19
C ILE A 127 9.50 1.93 -10.43
N GLU A 128 9.68 3.24 -10.25
CA GLU A 128 10.06 4.14 -11.36
C GLU A 128 11.43 3.79 -11.93
N HIS A 129 12.39 3.37 -11.10
CA HIS A 129 13.66 2.87 -11.59
C HIS A 129 13.53 1.60 -12.42
N LEU A 130 12.70 0.65 -12.00
CA LEU A 130 12.49 -0.62 -12.71
C LEU A 130 11.90 -0.44 -14.12
N LYS A 131 11.15 0.63 -14.38
CA LYS A 131 10.63 0.93 -15.73
C LYS A 131 11.73 1.13 -16.78
N ASN A 132 12.96 1.45 -16.34
CA ASN A 132 14.10 1.63 -17.23
C ASN A 132 14.86 0.32 -17.52
N PHE A 133 14.44 -0.79 -16.92
CA PHE A 133 15.05 -2.11 -17.11
C PHE A 133 14.13 -3.00 -17.93
N GLU A 134 14.71 -3.74 -18.87
CA GLU A 134 13.95 -4.67 -19.72
C GLU A 134 13.35 -5.81 -18.89
N ASN A 135 12.16 -6.27 -19.31
CA ASN A 135 11.46 -7.43 -18.75
C ASN A 135 11.10 -7.32 -17.25
N GLN A 136 10.98 -6.11 -16.70
CA GLN A 136 10.62 -5.89 -15.29
C GLN A 136 9.12 -5.73 -15.03
N ASP A 137 8.24 -5.90 -16.03
CA ASP A 137 6.80 -5.65 -15.86
C ASP A 137 6.18 -6.50 -14.73
N LYS A 138 6.58 -7.77 -14.59
CA LYS A 138 6.13 -8.63 -13.48
C LYS A 138 6.62 -8.13 -12.12
N SER A 139 7.89 -7.72 -12.03
CA SER A 139 8.47 -7.16 -10.81
C SER A 139 7.75 -5.87 -10.41
N ILE A 140 7.49 -4.98 -11.37
CA ILE A 140 6.73 -3.74 -11.19
C ILE A 140 5.31 -4.03 -10.69
N ALA A 141 4.64 -5.02 -11.28
CA ALA A 141 3.31 -5.44 -10.86
C ALA A 141 3.29 -5.93 -9.42
N ASN A 142 4.20 -6.82 -9.06
CA ASN A 142 4.30 -7.36 -7.71
C ASN A 142 4.70 -6.28 -6.67
N LEU A 143 5.57 -5.33 -7.04
CA LEU A 143 5.95 -4.23 -6.15
C LEU A 143 4.81 -3.20 -6.00
N SER A 144 4.02 -2.98 -7.06
CA SER A 144 2.81 -2.17 -6.97
C SER A 144 1.79 -2.81 -6.01
N ALA A 145 1.63 -4.14 -6.08
CA ALA A 145 0.82 -4.91 -5.13
C ALA A 145 1.36 -4.78 -3.70
N THR A 146 2.68 -4.92 -3.52
CA THR A 146 3.37 -4.75 -2.23
C THR A 146 3.13 -3.36 -1.63
N LYS A 147 3.24 -2.32 -2.46
CA LYS A 147 3.00 -0.94 -2.05
C LYS A 147 1.56 -0.75 -1.58
N ALA A 148 0.59 -1.25 -2.33
CA ALA A 148 -0.82 -1.21 -1.97
C ALA A 148 -1.13 -2.02 -0.69
N GLN A 149 -0.48 -3.17 -0.48
CA GLN A 149 -0.60 -3.97 0.75
C GLN A 149 -0.10 -3.19 1.97
N ILE A 150 1.04 -2.50 1.85
CA ILE A 150 1.57 -1.65 2.91
C ILE A 150 0.59 -0.52 3.21
N SER A 151 0.10 0.19 2.19
CA SER A 151 -0.86 1.29 2.37
C SER A 151 -2.14 0.86 3.07
N ASN A 152 -2.69 -0.31 2.71
CA ASN A 152 -3.83 -0.90 3.44
C ASN A 152 -3.47 -1.28 4.89
N SER A 153 -2.25 -1.75 5.13
CA SER A 153 -1.79 -2.18 6.46
C SER A 153 -1.62 -1.02 7.45
N ILE A 154 -1.40 0.19 6.94
CA ILE A 154 -1.32 1.43 7.71
C ILE A 154 -2.42 2.42 7.33
N GLY A 155 -3.57 1.92 6.88
CA GLY A 155 -4.61 2.75 6.27
C GLY A 155 -5.17 3.85 7.17
N ASN A 156 -5.05 3.71 8.50
CA ASN A 156 -5.44 4.75 9.45
C ASN A 156 -4.47 5.94 9.52
N LEU A 157 -3.29 5.83 8.91
CA LEU A 157 -2.30 6.90 8.81
C LEU A 157 -2.34 7.63 7.46
N LEU A 158 -3.13 7.16 6.51
CA LEU A 158 -3.21 7.67 5.15
C LEU A 158 -4.60 8.23 4.88
N GLN A 159 -4.68 9.21 3.97
CA GLN A 159 -5.97 9.59 3.41
C GLN A 159 -6.49 8.46 2.52
N LYS A 160 -7.82 8.28 2.50
CA LYS A 160 -8.46 7.21 1.72
C LYS A 160 -8.05 7.26 0.24
N HIS A 161 -7.97 8.45 -0.36
CA HIS A 161 -7.55 8.60 -1.75
C HIS A 161 -6.12 8.12 -2.02
N GLU A 162 -5.17 8.30 -1.08
CA GLU A 162 -3.79 7.81 -1.24
C GLU A 162 -3.73 6.28 -1.33
N ILE A 163 -4.58 5.59 -0.58
CA ILE A 163 -4.72 4.13 -0.64
C ILE A 163 -5.32 3.72 -1.99
N GLY A 164 -6.33 4.47 -2.46
CA GLY A 164 -6.97 4.23 -3.75
C GLY A 164 -6.03 4.40 -4.94
N GLU A 165 -5.16 5.41 -4.94
CA GLU A 165 -4.12 5.60 -5.96
C GLU A 165 -3.17 4.40 -6.05
N ASP A 166 -2.75 3.85 -4.90
CA ASP A 166 -1.89 2.67 -4.86
C ASP A 166 -2.60 1.42 -5.36
N MET A 167 -3.88 1.26 -5.00
CA MET A 167 -4.73 0.17 -5.48
C MET A 167 -4.96 0.27 -7.00
N LEU A 168 -5.13 1.48 -7.55
CA LEU A 168 -5.23 1.72 -8.98
C LEU A 168 -3.94 1.34 -9.70
N GLN A 169 -2.78 1.77 -9.19
CA GLN A 169 -1.48 1.39 -9.75
C GLN A 169 -1.29 -0.13 -9.73
N PHE A 170 -1.69 -0.79 -8.64
CA PHE A 170 -1.67 -2.24 -8.52
C PHE A 170 -2.52 -2.90 -9.62
N ALA A 171 -3.78 -2.50 -9.77
CA ALA A 171 -4.67 -3.05 -10.80
C ALA A 171 -4.13 -2.83 -12.22
N GLN A 172 -3.67 -1.61 -12.53
CA GLN A 172 -3.10 -1.24 -13.83
C GLN A 172 -1.85 -2.05 -14.16
N SER A 173 -0.96 -2.23 -13.18
CA SER A 173 0.25 -3.02 -13.38
C SER A 173 -0.07 -4.50 -13.59
N TYR A 174 -1.09 -5.04 -12.93
CA TYR A 174 -1.56 -6.42 -13.14
C TYR A 174 -2.20 -6.62 -14.51
N GLU A 175 -2.97 -5.63 -14.97
CA GLU A 175 -3.49 -5.61 -16.33
C GLU A 175 -2.35 -5.66 -17.37
N LYS A 176 -1.30 -4.84 -17.18
CA LYS A 176 -0.15 -4.77 -18.08
C LYS A 176 0.56 -6.12 -18.25
N VAL A 177 0.57 -6.95 -17.22
CA VAL A 177 1.16 -8.30 -17.24
C VAL A 177 0.13 -9.41 -17.54
N GLU A 178 -0.98 -9.03 -18.17
CA GLU A 178 -2.05 -9.92 -18.65
C GLU A 178 -2.79 -10.68 -17.52
N GLN A 179 -2.69 -10.22 -16.27
CA GLN A 179 -3.47 -10.74 -15.13
C GLN A 179 -4.85 -10.07 -15.08
N THR A 180 -5.57 -10.07 -16.20
CA THR A 180 -6.78 -9.28 -16.44
C THR A 180 -7.94 -9.61 -15.49
N GLU A 181 -8.15 -10.88 -15.16
CA GLU A 181 -9.18 -11.32 -14.20
C GLU A 181 -8.91 -10.73 -12.81
N MET A 182 -7.65 -10.74 -12.38
CA MET A 182 -7.26 -10.22 -11.08
C MET A 182 -7.33 -8.69 -11.06
N ALA A 183 -6.89 -8.02 -12.13
CA ALA A 183 -7.05 -6.58 -12.30
C ALA A 183 -8.54 -6.16 -12.23
N ALA A 184 -9.44 -6.87 -12.93
CA ALA A 184 -10.87 -6.60 -12.89
C ALA A 184 -11.46 -6.75 -11.48
N ARG A 185 -11.05 -7.78 -10.72
CA ARG A 185 -11.46 -7.93 -9.31
C ARG A 185 -10.98 -6.79 -8.43
N ILE A 186 -9.75 -6.32 -8.64
CA ILE A 186 -9.19 -5.20 -7.89
C ILE A 186 -9.96 -3.92 -8.22
N TYR A 187 -10.22 -3.61 -9.50
CA TYR A 187 -11.04 -2.46 -9.88
C TYR A 187 -12.44 -2.52 -9.29
N GLN A 188 -13.08 -3.70 -9.28
CA GLN A 188 -14.37 -3.87 -8.62
C GLN A 188 -14.29 -3.61 -7.11
N GLY A 189 -13.22 -4.07 -6.45
CA GLY A 189 -12.96 -3.76 -5.04
C GLY A 189 -12.85 -2.25 -4.79
N ILE A 190 -12.07 -1.54 -5.62
CA ILE A 190 -11.93 -0.09 -5.55
C ILE A 190 -13.30 0.60 -5.72
N MET A 191 -14.10 0.21 -6.72
CA MET A 191 -15.44 0.78 -6.90
C MET A 191 -16.32 0.60 -5.66
N ASN A 192 -16.29 -0.58 -5.02
CA ASN A 192 -17.08 -0.84 -3.83
C ASN A 192 -16.62 -0.01 -2.61
N ASP A 193 -15.31 0.14 -2.43
CA ASP A 193 -14.72 0.87 -1.29
C ASP A 193 -14.87 2.40 -1.44
N PHE A 194 -14.84 2.89 -2.68
CA PHE A 194 -15.00 4.30 -3.05
C PHE A 194 -16.42 4.65 -3.51
N GLU A 195 -17.40 3.79 -3.25
CA GLU A 195 -18.82 4.12 -3.41
C GLU A 195 -19.23 5.17 -2.37
N SER A 196 -20.19 6.03 -2.73
CA SER A 196 -20.68 7.11 -1.86
C SER A 196 -21.30 6.55 -0.57
N GLU A 197 -20.96 7.14 0.57
CA GLU A 197 -21.45 6.70 1.90
C GLU A 197 -22.96 6.91 2.02
N SER A 198 -23.47 7.96 1.36
CA SER A 198 -24.89 8.21 1.14
C SER A 198 -25.61 6.99 0.55
N VAL A 199 -24.98 6.23 -0.35
CA VAL A 199 -25.57 5.02 -0.95
C VAL A 199 -25.62 3.89 0.05
N LYS A 200 -24.53 3.65 0.77
CA LYS A 200 -24.44 2.62 1.81
C LYS A 200 -25.46 2.87 2.93
N SER A 201 -25.69 4.15 3.25
CA SER A 201 -26.62 4.60 4.29
C SER A 201 -28.07 4.72 3.83
N SER A 202 -28.35 4.62 2.53
CA SER A 202 -29.71 4.79 1.96
C SER A 202 -30.72 3.69 2.33
N SER A 203 -30.33 2.71 3.16
CA SER A 203 -31.09 1.50 3.52
C SER A 203 -32.38 1.72 4.35
N GLY A 204 -32.91 2.94 4.43
CA GLY A 204 -34.35 3.13 4.68
C GLY A 204 -34.79 4.41 5.40
N LEU A 205 -33.90 5.12 6.11
CA LEU A 205 -34.30 6.29 6.92
C LEU A 205 -34.37 7.61 6.13
N PHE A 206 -33.52 7.78 5.12
CA PHE A 206 -33.44 8.98 4.28
C PHE A 206 -33.27 8.57 2.81
N PRO A 207 -34.32 8.09 2.12
CA PRO A 207 -34.21 7.63 0.73
C PRO A 207 -33.70 8.71 -0.22
N GLU A 208 -33.88 9.99 0.10
CA GLU A 208 -33.39 11.15 -0.66
C GLU A 208 -31.87 11.23 -0.71
N ILE A 209 -31.16 10.62 0.25
CA ILE A 209 -29.70 10.65 0.30
C ILE A 209 -29.07 9.80 -0.81
N SER A 210 -29.80 8.82 -1.36
CA SER A 210 -29.36 8.02 -2.50
C SER A 210 -29.10 8.84 -3.78
N TYR A 211 -29.60 10.09 -3.83
CA TYR A 211 -29.38 11.04 -4.92
C TYR A 211 -28.24 12.03 -4.64
N VAL A 212 -27.58 11.93 -3.50
CA VAL A 212 -26.47 12.81 -3.14
C VAL A 212 -25.17 12.05 -3.32
N ASP A 213 -24.21 12.70 -3.98
CA ASP A 213 -22.82 12.24 -3.99
C ASP A 213 -22.02 13.08 -3.00
N ASP A 214 -21.56 12.43 -1.93
CA ASP A 214 -20.81 13.00 -0.81
C ASP A 214 -19.31 12.74 -0.89
N ARG A 215 -18.85 12.06 -1.95
CA ARG A 215 -17.44 11.74 -2.15
C ARG A 215 -16.63 13.01 -2.43
N PRO A 216 -15.42 13.16 -1.86
CA PRO A 216 -14.46 14.16 -2.32
C PRO A 216 -14.08 13.94 -3.79
N GLU A 217 -13.66 15.00 -4.49
CA GLU A 217 -13.29 14.94 -5.91
C GLU A 217 -12.18 13.91 -6.19
N ASP A 218 -11.18 13.81 -5.31
CA ASP A 218 -10.09 12.83 -5.46
C ASP A 218 -10.61 11.38 -5.35
N GLU A 219 -11.62 11.13 -4.51
CA GLU A 219 -12.27 9.82 -4.40
C GLU A 219 -13.17 9.52 -5.59
N ILE A 220 -13.84 10.53 -6.15
CA ILE A 220 -14.60 10.41 -7.41
C ILE A 220 -13.65 10.02 -8.55
N ASN A 221 -12.50 10.70 -8.68
CA ASN A 221 -11.51 10.39 -9.71
C ASN A 221 -10.99 8.95 -9.60
N ILE A 222 -10.76 8.46 -8.38
CA ILE A 222 -10.35 7.08 -8.14
C ILE A 222 -11.43 6.09 -8.59
N PHE A 223 -12.68 6.33 -8.17
CA PHE A 223 -13.82 5.51 -8.54
C PHE A 223 -14.02 5.47 -10.06
N GLU A 224 -14.05 6.62 -10.73
CA GLU A 224 -14.26 6.72 -12.18
C GLU A 224 -13.13 6.07 -12.98
N THR A 225 -11.89 6.20 -12.50
CA THR A 225 -10.74 5.52 -13.12
C THR A 225 -10.86 4.00 -12.98
N ALA A 226 -11.29 3.51 -11.82
CA ALA A 226 -11.50 2.08 -11.60
C ALA A 226 -12.66 1.56 -12.47
N LYS A 227 -13.78 2.28 -12.50
CA LYS A 227 -14.93 1.96 -13.33
C LYS A 227 -14.59 1.91 -14.81
N THR A 228 -14.01 2.97 -15.36
CA THR A 228 -13.63 3.03 -16.77
C THR A 228 -12.75 1.84 -17.18
N ASN A 229 -11.78 1.47 -16.34
CA ASN A 229 -10.92 0.32 -16.62
C ASN A 229 -11.63 -1.02 -16.44
N PHE A 230 -12.48 -1.16 -15.43
CA PHE A 230 -13.31 -2.35 -15.24
C PHE A 230 -14.25 -2.60 -16.42
N GLU A 231 -14.99 -1.58 -16.85
CA GLU A 231 -15.92 -1.67 -17.97
C GLU A 231 -15.19 -2.01 -19.27
N ARG A 232 -14.02 -1.38 -19.50
CA ARG A 232 -13.17 -1.69 -20.65
C ARG A 232 -12.67 -3.14 -20.64
N LEU A 233 -12.23 -3.65 -19.48
CA LEU A 233 -11.68 -5.00 -19.35
C LEU A 233 -12.73 -6.10 -19.44
N THR A 234 -13.92 -5.85 -18.89
CA THR A 234 -14.96 -6.88 -18.74
C THR A 234 -16.09 -6.76 -19.77
N GLY A 235 -16.24 -5.60 -20.40
CA GLY A 235 -17.40 -5.26 -21.23
C GLY A 235 -18.69 -5.05 -20.43
N GLN A 236 -18.64 -5.10 -19.10
CA GLN A 236 -19.80 -4.91 -18.24
C GLN A 236 -19.95 -3.42 -17.92
N ILE A 237 -21.11 -2.84 -18.24
CA ILE A 237 -21.40 -1.43 -17.94
C ILE A 237 -21.96 -1.32 -16.52
N VAL A 238 -21.29 -0.53 -15.69
CA VAL A 238 -21.72 -0.22 -14.32
C VAL A 238 -22.65 0.99 -14.38
N GLN A 239 -23.94 0.75 -14.18
CA GLN A 239 -24.91 1.84 -14.13
C GLN A 239 -24.88 2.54 -12.78
N GLU A 240 -24.49 3.81 -12.80
CA GLU A 240 -24.61 4.67 -11.62
C GLU A 240 -25.94 5.42 -11.61
N PRO A 241 -26.57 5.56 -10.44
CA PRO A 241 -27.66 6.49 -10.26
C PRO A 241 -27.21 7.91 -10.63
N LYS A 242 -28.09 8.71 -11.26
CA LYS A 242 -27.82 10.14 -11.43
C LYS A 242 -27.90 10.82 -10.07
N ARG A 243 -26.75 11.27 -9.57
CA ARG A 243 -26.62 11.96 -8.28
C ARG A 243 -26.22 13.42 -8.49
N VAL A 244 -26.55 14.25 -7.50
CA VAL A 244 -26.12 15.64 -7.42
C VAL A 244 -25.03 15.71 -6.38
N HIS A 245 -23.88 16.26 -6.75
CA HIS A 245 -22.77 16.35 -5.81
C HIS A 245 -23.08 17.38 -4.72
N ILE A 246 -22.60 17.16 -3.49
CA ILE A 246 -22.89 18.04 -2.34
C ILE A 246 -22.57 19.50 -2.63
N ASN A 247 -21.54 19.79 -3.43
CA ASN A 247 -21.15 21.17 -3.74
C ASN A 247 -22.04 21.88 -4.76
N GLU A 248 -22.92 21.14 -5.46
CA GLU A 248 -23.77 21.67 -6.53
C GLU A 248 -25.15 22.11 -6.04
N SER A 249 -25.56 21.68 -4.84
CA SER A 249 -26.90 21.95 -4.32
C SER A 249 -26.90 22.20 -2.81
N LYS A 250 -27.45 23.35 -2.40
CA LYS A 250 -27.69 23.65 -0.98
C LYS A 250 -28.56 22.58 -0.32
N LYS A 251 -29.55 22.07 -1.04
CA LYS A 251 -30.44 20.99 -0.57
C LYS A 251 -29.67 19.68 -0.36
N ALA A 252 -28.71 19.35 -1.23
CA ALA A 252 -27.86 18.17 -1.06
C ALA A 252 -26.98 18.29 0.21
N LYS A 253 -26.41 19.48 0.46
CA LYS A 253 -25.67 19.75 1.71
C LYS A 253 -26.53 19.59 2.96
N GLU A 254 -27.77 20.08 2.92
CA GLU A 254 -28.72 19.99 4.04
C GLU A 254 -29.09 18.53 4.34
N ILE A 255 -29.34 17.70 3.31
CA ILE A 255 -29.66 16.27 3.45
C ILE A 255 -28.52 15.49 4.12
N VAL A 256 -27.28 15.71 3.69
CA VAL A 256 -26.10 15.04 4.29
C VAL A 256 -25.90 15.47 5.75
N ALA A 257 -26.04 16.78 6.04
CA ALA A 257 -25.89 17.30 7.38
C ALA A 257 -26.98 16.78 8.35
N GLU A 258 -28.20 16.53 7.87
CA GLU A 258 -29.26 15.90 8.66
C GLU A 258 -28.95 14.43 8.96
N MET A 259 -28.48 13.67 7.97
CA MET A 259 -28.04 12.29 8.17
C MET A 259 -26.93 12.20 9.22
N GLU A 260 -25.87 13.00 9.10
CA GLU A 260 -24.74 12.99 10.04
C GLU A 260 -25.18 13.27 11.48
N LYS A 261 -26.16 14.16 11.68
CA LYS A 261 -26.74 14.44 12.99
C LYS A 261 -27.52 13.25 13.54
N SER A 262 -28.34 12.61 12.70
CA SER A 262 -29.13 11.44 13.09
C SER A 262 -28.25 10.24 13.42
N VAL A 263 -27.17 9.99 12.67
CA VAL A 263 -26.19 8.93 12.97
C VAL A 263 -25.54 9.18 14.33
N LYS A 264 -25.03 10.39 14.58
CA LYS A 264 -24.42 10.75 15.88
C LYS A 264 -25.39 10.65 17.05
N GLN A 265 -26.67 10.97 16.87
CA GLN A 265 -27.68 10.80 17.92
C GLN A 265 -27.94 9.33 18.23
N THR A 266 -28.00 8.48 17.20
CA THR A 266 -28.26 7.04 17.35
C THR A 266 -27.07 6.31 18.01
N GLU A 267 -25.84 6.72 17.70
CA GLU A 267 -24.62 6.20 18.37
C GLU A 267 -24.59 6.55 19.87
N ASN A 268 -24.91 7.80 20.23
CA ASN A 268 -24.99 8.24 21.62
C ASN A 268 -26.13 7.53 22.41
N GLU A 269 -27.26 7.25 21.77
CA GLU A 269 -28.35 6.49 22.40
C GLU A 269 -27.95 5.02 22.65
N ASN A 270 -27.22 4.39 21.73
CA ASN A 270 -26.74 3.01 21.88
C ASN A 270 -25.64 2.85 22.94
N GLU A 271 -24.73 3.83 23.07
CA GLU A 271 -23.76 3.87 24.19
C GLU A 271 -24.47 3.97 25.56
N SER A 272 -25.59 4.68 25.62
CA SER A 272 -26.36 4.86 26.85
C SER A 272 -27.21 3.63 27.25
N GLY A 273 -27.59 2.77 26.28
CA GLY A 273 -28.62 1.74 26.44
C GLY A 273 -28.13 0.33 26.75
N PHE A 274 -27.04 -0.12 26.12
CA PHE A 274 -26.57 -1.52 26.23
C PHE A 274 -25.42 -1.68 27.23
N LEU A 275 -24.40 -0.81 27.17
CA LEU A 275 -23.24 -0.84 28.06
C LEU A 275 -23.60 -0.46 29.52
N ASN A 276 -24.58 0.41 29.73
CA ASN A 276 -25.07 0.74 31.07
C ASN A 276 -25.91 -0.39 31.70
N LYS A 277 -26.61 -1.22 30.89
CA LYS A 277 -27.31 -2.41 31.39
C LYS A 277 -26.33 -3.51 31.79
N LEU A 278 -25.26 -3.71 31.01
CA LEU A 278 -24.16 -4.63 31.35
C LEU A 278 -23.37 -4.17 32.59
N LYS A 279 -23.02 -2.88 32.69
CA LYS A 279 -22.39 -2.32 33.91
C LYS A 279 -23.26 -2.44 35.16
N ARG A 280 -24.60 -2.45 35.03
CA ARG A 280 -25.52 -2.67 36.16
C ARG A 280 -25.59 -4.13 36.63
N LEU A 281 -25.34 -5.10 35.75
CA LEU A 281 -25.28 -6.52 36.10
C LEU A 281 -23.96 -6.90 36.79
N PHE A 282 -22.85 -6.23 36.46
CA PHE A 282 -21.54 -6.47 37.08
C PHE A 282 -21.24 -5.59 38.31
N LYS A 283 -22.13 -4.68 38.70
CA LYS A 283 -22.01 -3.86 39.94
C LYS A 283 -22.72 -4.45 41.17
N LYS A 284 -23.31 -5.64 41.04
CA LYS A 284 -23.81 -6.44 42.16
C LYS A 284 -23.09 -7.80 42.17
N ASN A 285 -21.88 -7.79 42.70
CA ASN A 285 -21.25 -8.85 43.48
C ASN A 285 -20.02 -8.25 44.18
#